data_AF-A0A2S5NGT2-F1
#
_entry.id   AF-A0A2S5NGT2-F1
#
_cell.length_a   1.000
_cell.length_b   1.000
_cell.length_c   1.000
_cell.angle_alpha   90.00
_cell.angle_beta   90.00
_cell.angle_gamma   90.00
#
_symmetry.space_group_name_H-M   'P 1'
#
loop_
_entity.id
_entity.type
_entity.pdbx_description
1 polymer ?
#
loop_
_entity_poly.entity_id
_entity_poly.type
_entity_poly.pdbx_seq_one_letter_code
_entity_poly.pdbx_strand_id
1 'polypeptide(L)' 'MENVAEAPKKKKGVALAGVTAGNTAICTVGHTGNDLHYRGYD' A
#
# COMPACT_ATOMS: atom_id res chain seq x y z
N MET A 1 35.25 16.23 18.72
CA MET A 1 34.58 16.74 17.51
C MET A 1 33.93 15.54 16.86
N GLU A 2 32.72 15.18 17.27
CA GLU A 2 31.95 14.11 16.63
C GLU A 2 30.69 14.72 16.03
N ASN A 3 30.60 14.61 14.71
CA ASN A 3 29.45 15.04 13.94
C ASN A 3 28.55 13.81 13.77
N VAL A 4 27.49 13.72 14.57
CA VAL A 4 26.45 12.70 14.40
C VAL A 4 25.54 13.18 13.28
N ALA A 5 25.81 12.70 12.06
CA ALA A 5 24.92 12.94 10.93
C ALA A 5 23.57 12.25 11.22
N GLU A 6 22.54 13.04 11.52
CA GLU A 6 21.17 12.56 11.72
C GLU A 6 20.69 11.92 10.41
N ALA A 7 20.49 10.59 10.43
CA ALA A 7 19.99 9.87 9.27
C ALA A 7 18.64 10.46 8.82
N PRO A 8 18.42 10.67 7.51
CA PRO A 8 17.19 11.27 7.04
C PRO A 8 16.00 10.43 7.49
N LYS A 9 15.12 11.03 8.32
CA LYS A 9 13.87 10.40 8.77
C LYS A 9 13.08 10.01 7.52
N LYS A 10 13.01 8.70 7.22
CA LYS A 10 12.07 8.18 6.21
C LYS A 10 10.70 8.75 6.56
N LYS A 11 10.14 9.57 5.65
CA LYS A 11 8.77 10.07 5.79
C LYS A 11 7.91 8.84 6.08
N LYS A 12 7.26 8.81 7.25
CA LYS A 12 6.39 7.69 7.63
C LYS A 12 5.42 7.50 6.47
N GLY A 13 5.37 6.28 5.93
CA GLY A 13 4.46 5.95 4.84
C GLY A 13 3.01 6.23 5.24
N VAL A 14 2.10 6.17 4.27
CA VAL A 14 0.67 6.29 4.55
C VAL A 14 0.29 5.21 5.57
N ALA A 15 -0.48 5.58 6.60
CA ALA A 15 -0.69 4.79 7.81
C ALA A 15 -1.19 3.36 7.60
N LEU A 16 -1.82 3.07 6.45
CA LEU A 16 -2.44 1.77 6.13
C LEU A 16 -1.90 1.13 4.84
N ALA A 17 -0.78 1.61 4.31
CA ALA A 17 -0.19 1.03 3.11
C ALA A 17 0.20 -0.45 3.35
N GLY A 18 -0.39 -1.36 2.58
CA GLY A 18 -0.15 -2.81 2.67
C GLY A 18 -0.89 -3.53 3.81
N VAL A 19 -1.74 -2.83 4.57
CA VAL A 19 -2.53 -3.44 5.65
C VAL A 19 -3.90 -3.88 5.10
N THR A 20 -4.24 -5.16 5.27
CA THR A 20 -5.59 -5.65 4.95
C THR A 20 -6.60 -5.08 5.95
N ALA A 21 -7.51 -4.24 5.47
CA ALA A 21 -8.56 -3.63 6.31
C ALA A 21 -9.78 -4.55 6.54
N GLY A 22 -9.97 -5.57 5.68
CA GLY A 22 -11.06 -6.53 5.76
C GLY A 22 -11.22 -7.30 4.45
N ASN A 23 -12.21 -8.19 4.39
CA ASN A 23 -12.57 -8.96 3.19
C ASN A 23 -13.77 -8.33 2.48
N THR A 24 -13.74 -8.30 1.14
CA THR A 24 -14.84 -7.84 0.30
C THR A 24 -15.00 -8.76 -0.90
N ALA A 25 -16.24 -8.91 -1.39
CA ALA A 25 -16.57 -9.63 -2.63
C ALA A 25 -17.05 -8.66 -3.74
N ILE A 26 -16.88 -7.35 -3.55
CA ILE A 26 -17.41 -6.34 -4.46
C ILE A 26 -16.50 -6.16 -5.66
N CYS A 27 -15.20 -6.02 -5.43
CA CYS A 27 -14.23 -5.81 -6.50
C CYS A 27 -12.86 -6.38 -6.15
N THR A 28 -12.06 -6.67 -7.17
CA THR A 28 -10.65 -7.08 -7.05
C THR A 28 -9.83 -6.34 -8.10
N VAL A 29 -8.58 -6.02 -7.77
CA VAL A 29 -7.60 -5.49 -8.72
C VAL A 29 -6.46 -6.50 -8.91
N GLY A 30 -6.00 -6.67 -10.14
CA GLY A 30 -4.87 -7.55 -10.48
C GLY A 30 -3.57 -7.06 -9.84
N HIS A 31 -2.59 -7.97 -9.69
CA HIS A 31 -1.30 -7.65 -9.04
C HIS A 31 -0.53 -6.52 -9.75
N THR A 32 -0.67 -6.42 -11.07
CA THR A 32 -0.08 -5.37 -11.90
C THR A 32 -0.87 -4.06 -11.89
N GLY A 33 -2.11 -4.07 -11.37
CA GLY A 33 -3.00 -2.91 -11.28
C GLY A 33 -3.82 -2.61 -12.54
N ASN A 34 -3.67 -3.40 -13.61
CA ASN A 34 -4.37 -3.15 -14.88
C ASN A 34 -5.75 -3.82 -14.95
N ASP A 35 -5.94 -4.91 -14.22
CA ASP A 35 -7.20 -5.66 -14.23
C ASP A 35 -8.08 -5.21 -13.07
N LEU A 36 -9.35 -4.91 -13.32
CA LEU A 36 -10.35 -4.56 -12.32
C LEU A 36 -11.59 -5.42 -12.55
N HIS A 37 -11.98 -6.22 -11.57
CA HIS A 37 -13.19 -7.03 -11.65
C HIS A 37 -14.25 -6.51 -10.69
N TYR A 38 -15.51 -6.43 -11.13
CA TYR A 38 -16.64 -6.12 -10.26
C TYR A 38 -17.54 -7.34 -10.12
N ARG A 39 -17.68 -7.84 -8.89
CA ARG A 39 -18.46 -9.05 -8.56
C ARG A 39 -18.11 -10.27 -9.43
N GLY A 40 -16.88 -10.32 -9.93
CA GLY A 40 -16.37 -11.41 -10.76
C GLY A 40 -16.51 -11.21 -12.28
N TYR A 41 -16.94 -10.03 -12.74
CA TYR A 41 -16.93 -9.67 -14.16
C TYR A 41 -15.77 -8.72 -14.47
N ASP A 42 -15.16 -8.90 -15.64
CA ASP A 42 -14.11 -8.06 -16.23
C ASP A 42 -14.59 -6.65 -16.62
#